data_AF-A0A062WN93-F1
#
_entry.id   AF-A0A062WN93-F1
#
_cell.length_a   1.000
_cell.length_b   1.000
_cell.length_c   1.000
_cell.angle_alpha   90.00
_cell.angle_beta   90.00
_cell.angle_gamma   90.00
#
_symmetry.space_group_name_H-M   'P 1'
#
loop_
_entity.id
_entity.type
_entity.pdbx_description
1 polymer ?
#
loop_
_entity_poly.entity_id
_entity_poly.type
_entity_poly.pdbx_seq_one_letter_code
_entity_poly.pdbx_strand_id
1 'polypeptide(L)'
;MASTGSATGGGRRGVSRGMFHLVTVGDGGQASDMMRAPKTGVLARLTNTARQEQSEYAGNEPRPLRSYLATLSAYGGLCAALGLIGRVSGAVLPERFAVSDLVLVTIATHKLSRILTKDPVTSPLRAPFTRFRGTAGPAELAEEVREHPPARHSVGELLTCPFCTAQWMATGFVFGLVVAPRPTRLAASVFTVVTGSDLLQLVYANAQQRATRG
;
A
#
# COMPACT_ATOMS: atom_id res chain seq x y z
N MET A 1 -30.90 13.16 -39.76
CA MET A 1 -32.22 12.89 -40.38
C MET A 1 -33.16 12.45 -39.29
N ALA A 2 -34.20 13.25 -39.06
CA ALA A 2 -35.26 13.03 -38.09
C ALA A 2 -36.43 12.27 -38.72
N SER A 3 -37.13 11.44 -37.94
CA SER A 3 -38.49 10.94 -38.17
C SER A 3 -38.90 10.14 -36.93
N THR A 4 -39.63 10.69 -35.95
CA THR A 4 -41.10 10.83 -35.82
C THR A 4 -41.88 9.56 -35.48
N GLY A 5 -42.64 9.66 -34.38
CA GLY A 5 -43.80 8.82 -33.98
C GLY A 5 -44.30 9.26 -32.58
N SER A 6 -45.18 10.28 -32.48
CA SER A 6 -46.66 10.17 -32.25
C SER A 6 -47.03 9.54 -30.90
N ALA A 7 -47.38 10.27 -29.83
CA ALA A 7 -48.57 11.10 -29.54
C ALA A 7 -49.82 10.33 -29.04
N THR A 8 -50.11 10.48 -27.73
CA THR A 8 -51.41 10.36 -27.04
C THR A 8 -51.23 11.00 -25.65
N GLY A 9 -52.03 11.89 -25.06
CA GLY A 9 -53.33 12.47 -25.34
C GLY A 9 -53.97 12.87 -23.99
N GLY A 10 -54.47 14.11 -23.87
CA GLY A 10 -55.43 14.60 -22.85
C GLY A 10 -54.91 14.79 -21.41
N GLY A 11 -55.07 15.91 -20.70
CA GLY A 11 -55.99 17.04 -20.82
C GLY A 11 -57.06 17.02 -19.72
N ARG A 12 -56.85 17.75 -18.61
CA ARG A 12 -57.87 18.39 -17.71
C ARG A 12 -57.15 19.08 -16.52
N ARG A 13 -57.11 20.42 -16.50
CA ARG A 13 -57.99 21.38 -15.76
C ARG A 13 -57.81 21.37 -14.23
N GLY A 14 -57.60 22.55 -13.65
CA GLY A 14 -58.02 22.83 -12.27
C GLY A 14 -57.12 23.78 -11.48
N VAL A 15 -57.39 25.07 -11.58
CA VAL A 15 -56.92 26.14 -10.67
C VAL A 15 -57.59 25.98 -9.30
N SER A 16 -56.84 26.11 -8.20
CA SER A 16 -57.40 26.69 -6.96
C SER A 16 -56.34 27.30 -6.05
N ARG A 17 -56.65 28.51 -5.58
CA ARG A 17 -55.97 29.36 -4.60
C ARG A 17 -56.15 28.82 -3.17
N GLY A 18 -55.21 29.15 -2.28
CA GLY A 18 -55.35 29.08 -0.81
C GLY A 18 -53.96 29.12 -0.17
N MET A 19 -53.40 30.27 0.21
CA MET A 19 -53.72 31.11 1.38
C MET A 19 -53.06 30.60 2.68
N PHE A 20 -51.99 31.32 3.05
CA PHE A 20 -51.48 31.59 4.40
C PHE A 20 -51.08 30.41 5.32
N HIS A 21 -49.77 30.12 5.35
CA HIS A 21 -49.13 29.58 6.54
C HIS A 21 -48.64 30.74 7.42
N LEU A 22 -49.29 30.86 8.58
CA LEU A 22 -48.96 31.72 9.70
C LEU A 22 -47.61 31.26 10.30
N VAL A 23 -46.55 32.05 10.13
CA VAL A 23 -45.30 31.87 10.89
C VAL A 23 -45.41 32.73 12.14
N THR A 24 -45.58 32.07 13.28
CA THR A 24 -45.51 32.69 14.61
C THR A 24 -44.08 33.07 14.91
N VAL A 25 -43.87 34.37 15.12
CA VAL A 25 -42.67 34.96 15.75
C VAL A 25 -42.61 34.46 17.20
N GLY A 26 -41.52 33.80 17.57
CA GLY A 26 -41.24 33.30 18.91
C GLY A 26 -39.79 33.57 19.29
N ASP A 27 -39.61 34.74 19.89
CA ASP A 27 -38.77 35.11 21.04
C ASP A 27 -37.38 34.49 21.30
N GLY A 28 -36.44 35.37 21.63
CA GLY A 28 -35.37 35.15 22.62
C GLY A 28 -34.26 34.13 22.31
N GLY A 29 -33.08 34.63 21.91
CA GLY A 29 -31.85 33.81 21.98
C GLY A 29 -30.62 34.26 21.19
N GLN A 30 -30.59 35.45 20.60
CA GLN A 30 -29.35 36.02 20.05
C GLN A 30 -28.52 36.65 21.16
N ALA A 31 -27.68 35.88 21.86
CA ALA A 31 -26.48 36.37 22.57
C ALA A 31 -25.76 35.25 23.37
N SER A 32 -25.56 34.05 22.83
CA SER A 32 -24.75 33.02 23.53
C SER A 32 -24.12 31.99 22.60
N ASP A 33 -23.63 32.37 21.41
CA ASP A 33 -22.85 31.42 20.59
C ASP A 33 -21.68 32.06 19.81
N MET A 34 -21.14 33.16 20.34
CA MET A 34 -19.96 33.84 19.76
C MET A 34 -18.76 33.82 20.70
N MET A 35 -18.57 32.72 21.45
CA MET A 35 -17.33 32.53 22.22
C MET A 35 -16.98 31.05 22.45
N ARG A 36 -16.96 30.23 21.40
CA ARG A 36 -16.27 28.93 21.46
C ARG A 36 -15.62 28.52 20.13
N ALA A 37 -14.50 29.17 19.79
CA ALA A 37 -13.48 28.54 18.95
C ALA A 37 -12.09 29.01 19.41
N PRO A 38 -11.11 28.10 19.56
CA PRO A 38 -10.11 28.08 18.48
C PRO A 38 -9.49 26.70 18.17
N LYS A 39 -9.97 25.58 18.72
CA LYS A 39 -9.37 24.26 18.39
C LYS A 39 -9.97 23.63 17.13
N THR A 40 -11.28 23.79 16.92
CA THR A 40 -12.00 23.24 15.76
C THR A 40 -11.67 24.00 14.47
N GLY A 41 -11.50 25.33 14.52
CA GLY A 41 -11.18 26.14 13.34
C GLY A 41 -9.79 25.89 12.78
N VAL A 42 -8.77 25.72 13.65
CA VAL A 42 -7.40 25.40 13.22
C VAL A 42 -7.34 23.97 12.68
N LEU A 43 -7.91 22.98 13.39
CA LEU A 43 -7.97 21.60 12.89
C LEU A 43 -8.73 21.51 11.56
N ALA A 44 -9.87 22.20 11.43
CA ALA A 44 -10.64 22.23 10.19
C ALA A 44 -9.84 22.85 9.04
N ARG A 45 -9.15 23.98 9.27
CA ARG A 45 -8.26 24.58 8.27
C ARG A 45 -7.14 23.63 7.86
N LEU A 46 -6.44 23.03 8.83
CA LEU A 46 -5.38 22.05 8.55
C LEU A 46 -5.90 20.85 7.76
N THR A 47 -7.08 20.32 8.10
CA THR A 47 -7.66 19.20 7.35
C THR A 47 -8.11 19.57 5.94
N ASN A 48 -8.58 20.80 5.74
CA ASN A 48 -9.01 21.28 4.43
C ASN A 48 -7.82 21.56 3.53
N THR A 49 -6.77 22.22 4.05
CA THR A 49 -5.51 22.42 3.33
C THR A 49 -4.89 21.07 2.96
N ALA A 50 -4.81 20.12 3.90
CA ALA A 50 -4.28 18.78 3.61
C ALA A 50 -5.09 18.00 2.56
N ARG A 51 -6.41 18.20 2.50
CA ARG A 51 -7.27 17.60 1.47
C ARG A 51 -7.07 18.25 0.10
N GLN A 52 -6.90 19.57 0.07
CA GLN A 52 -6.68 20.33 -1.16
C GLN A 52 -5.35 19.96 -1.81
N GLU A 53 -4.27 19.92 -1.02
CA GLU A 53 -2.95 19.44 -1.45
C GLU A 53 -3.02 17.99 -1.93
N GLN A 54 -3.79 17.13 -1.25
CA GLN A 54 -3.98 15.75 -1.68
C GLN A 54 -4.68 15.66 -3.04
N SER A 55 -5.75 16.44 -3.27
CA SER A 55 -6.45 16.43 -4.56
C SER A 55 -5.59 16.96 -5.71
N GLU A 56 -4.74 17.95 -5.43
CA GLU A 56 -3.82 18.52 -6.41
C GLU A 56 -2.69 17.53 -6.76
N TYR A 57 -2.13 16.86 -5.75
CA TYR A 57 -1.08 15.86 -5.93
C TYR A 57 -1.58 14.56 -6.58
N ALA A 58 -2.74 14.05 -6.15
CA ALA A 58 -3.25 12.75 -6.62
C ALA A 58 -3.84 12.81 -8.03
N GLY A 59 -4.29 13.98 -8.50
CA GLY A 59 -5.00 14.12 -9.76
C GLY A 59 -6.17 13.13 -9.85
N ASN A 60 -6.19 12.33 -10.93
CA ASN A 60 -7.20 11.28 -11.15
C ASN A 60 -6.78 9.89 -10.65
N GLU A 61 -5.60 9.73 -10.03
CA GLU A 61 -5.15 8.44 -9.51
C GLU A 61 -5.50 8.24 -8.04
N PRO A 62 -5.83 7.01 -7.62
CA PRO A 62 -6.06 6.70 -6.21
C PRO A 62 -4.73 6.70 -5.44
N ARG A 63 -4.26 7.89 -5.01
CA ARG A 63 -3.07 8.08 -4.17
C ARG A 63 -3.46 8.47 -2.74
N PRO A 64 -3.60 7.49 -1.82
CA PRO A 64 -3.97 7.78 -0.44
C PRO A 64 -2.75 8.28 0.37
N LEU A 65 -2.44 9.58 0.29
CA LEU A 65 -1.31 10.20 1.02
C LEU A 65 -1.31 9.89 2.52
N ARG A 66 -2.48 9.83 3.15
CA ARG A 66 -2.60 9.52 4.59
C ARG A 66 -2.06 8.14 4.94
N SER A 67 -2.34 7.13 4.12
CA SER A 67 -1.85 5.77 4.40
C SER A 67 -0.38 5.63 4.05
N TYR A 68 0.14 6.34 3.03
CA TYR A 68 1.59 6.41 2.81
C TYR A 68 2.34 7.10 3.95
N LEU A 69 1.78 8.17 4.52
CA LEU A 69 2.36 8.83 5.69
C LEU A 69 2.37 7.89 6.90
N ALA A 70 1.32 7.06 7.05
CA ALA A 70 1.29 5.99 8.05
C ALA A 70 2.39 4.93 7.78
N THR A 71 2.58 4.49 6.53
CA THR A 71 3.65 3.57 6.15
C THR A 71 5.05 4.14 6.42
N LEU A 72 5.27 5.42 6.09
CA LEU A 72 6.52 6.11 6.37
C LEU A 72 6.79 6.21 7.88
N SER A 73 5.76 6.56 8.66
CA SER A 73 5.84 6.61 10.12
C SER A 73 6.13 5.23 10.72
N ALA A 74 5.50 4.18 10.19
CA ALA A 74 5.74 2.80 10.60
C ALA A 74 7.18 2.35 10.30
N TYR A 75 7.70 2.67 9.11
CA TYR A 75 9.08 2.37 8.75
C TYR A 75 10.07 3.13 9.64
N GLY A 76 9.87 4.43 9.87
CA GLY A 76 10.68 5.22 10.79
C GLY A 76 10.65 4.68 12.23
N GLY A 77 9.47 4.30 12.72
CA GLY A 77 9.30 3.66 14.02
C GLY A 77 10.02 2.31 14.11
N LEU A 78 9.96 1.48 13.07
CA LEU A 78 10.72 0.23 12.99
C LEU A 78 12.22 0.50 13.04
N CYS A 79 12.76 1.42 12.25
CA CYS A 79 14.17 1.77 12.28
C CYS A 79 14.61 2.30 13.65
N ALA A 80 13.79 3.12 14.29
CA ALA A 80 14.05 3.61 15.64
C ALA A 80 14.06 2.48 16.67
N ALA A 81 13.10 1.56 16.61
CA ALA A 81 13.03 0.39 17.48
C ALA A 81 14.23 -0.54 17.28
N LEU A 82 14.60 -0.84 16.03
CA LEU A 82 15.80 -1.64 15.72
C LEU A 82 17.09 -0.97 16.21
N GLY A 83 17.20 0.36 16.06
CA GLY A 83 18.31 1.13 16.60
C GLY A 83 18.37 1.09 18.13
N LEU A 84 17.22 1.15 18.81
CA LEU A 84 17.15 1.01 20.26
C LEU A 84 17.52 -0.40 20.71
N ILE A 85 17.02 -1.43 20.03
CA ILE A 85 17.40 -2.83 20.28
C ILE A 85 18.91 -2.99 20.12
N GLY A 86 19.49 -2.50 19.02
CA GLY A 86 20.93 -2.55 18.80
C GLY A 86 21.73 -1.88 19.93
N ARG A 87 21.27 -0.72 20.42
CA ARG A 87 21.90 -0.04 21.57
C ARG A 87 21.78 -0.85 22.87
N VAL A 88 20.60 -1.35 23.19
CA VAL A 88 20.35 -2.09 24.45
C VAL A 88 21.04 -3.46 24.43
N SER A 89 21.15 -4.10 23.27
CA SER A 89 21.88 -5.35 23.09
C SER A 89 23.40 -5.19 23.10
N GLY A 90 23.92 -3.96 23.23
CA GLY A 90 25.37 -3.68 23.19
C GLY A 90 26.00 -3.98 21.84
N ALA A 91 25.21 -3.93 20.76
CA ALA A 91 25.69 -4.26 19.43
C ALA A 91 26.69 -3.19 18.96
N VAL A 92 27.87 -3.64 18.53
CA VAL A 92 28.91 -2.76 17.97
C VAL A 92 28.66 -2.63 16.47
N LEU A 93 28.53 -1.41 16.00
CA LEU A 93 28.39 -1.12 14.57
C LEU A 93 29.70 -1.47 13.84
N PRO A 94 29.64 -2.28 12.77
CA PRO A 94 30.84 -2.60 12.00
C PRO A 94 31.32 -1.37 11.22
N GLU A 95 32.64 -1.16 11.15
CA GLU A 95 33.24 -0.13 10.28
C GLU A 95 33.00 -0.42 8.79
N ARG A 96 32.92 -1.71 8.44
CA ARG A 96 32.67 -2.18 7.08
C ARG A 96 31.91 -3.51 7.10
N PHE A 97 30.98 -3.68 6.17
CA PHE A 97 30.39 -4.98 5.90
C PHE A 97 31.29 -5.80 4.99
N ALA A 98 31.40 -7.11 5.26
CA ALA A 98 32.08 -8.01 4.35
C ALA A 98 31.33 -8.07 3.01
N VAL A 99 32.07 -8.07 1.90
CA VAL A 99 31.47 -8.14 0.55
C VAL A 99 30.61 -9.40 0.39
N SER A 100 31.03 -10.51 0.99
CA SER A 100 30.26 -11.77 1.01
C SER A 100 28.92 -11.63 1.71
N ASP A 101 28.86 -10.91 2.84
CA ASP A 101 27.61 -10.63 3.54
C ASP A 101 26.69 -9.75 2.70
N LEU A 102 27.23 -8.72 2.04
CA LEU A 102 26.45 -7.85 1.15
C LEU A 102 25.86 -8.65 -0.02
N VAL A 103 26.68 -9.45 -0.72
CA VAL A 103 26.20 -10.31 -1.82
C VAL A 103 25.13 -11.28 -1.32
N LEU A 104 25.36 -11.92 -0.17
CA LEU A 104 24.43 -12.87 0.44
C LEU A 104 23.07 -12.21 0.73
N VAL A 105 23.06 -11.08 1.44
CA VAL A 105 21.80 -10.42 1.80
C VAL A 105 21.14 -9.72 0.61
N THR A 106 21.89 -9.29 -0.41
CA THR A 106 21.33 -8.76 -1.65
C THR A 106 20.55 -9.84 -2.41
N ILE A 107 21.15 -11.01 -2.63
CA ILE A 107 20.47 -12.12 -3.30
C ILE A 107 19.26 -12.58 -2.47
N ALA A 108 19.45 -12.76 -1.15
CA ALA A 108 18.38 -13.16 -0.25
C ALA A 108 17.21 -12.15 -0.25
N THR A 109 17.50 -10.85 -0.20
CA THR A 109 16.49 -9.77 -0.26
C THR A 109 15.72 -9.83 -1.56
N HIS A 110 16.41 -9.99 -2.69
CA HIS A 110 15.74 -10.10 -4.00
C HIS A 110 14.77 -11.29 -4.02
N LYS A 111 15.21 -12.47 -3.62
CA LYS A 111 14.37 -13.67 -3.66
C LYS A 111 13.23 -13.61 -2.65
N LEU A 112 13.50 -13.23 -1.40
CA LEU A 112 12.48 -13.17 -0.36
C LEU A 112 11.40 -12.14 -0.69
N SER A 113 11.79 -10.96 -1.19
CA SER A 113 10.81 -9.95 -1.61
C SER A 113 9.90 -10.45 -2.73
N ARG A 114 10.43 -11.20 -3.71
CA ARG A 114 9.61 -11.83 -4.75
C ARG A 114 8.72 -12.96 -4.19
N ILE A 115 9.23 -13.81 -3.29
CA ILE A 115 8.41 -14.85 -2.64
C ILE A 115 7.19 -14.22 -1.96
N LEU A 116 7.40 -13.20 -1.14
CA LEU A 116 6.33 -12.55 -0.39
C LEU A 116 5.32 -11.84 -1.31
N THR A 117 5.77 -11.28 -2.43
CA THR A 117 4.94 -10.42 -3.27
C THR A 117 4.33 -11.11 -4.48
N LYS A 118 4.86 -12.27 -4.90
CA LYS A 118 4.50 -12.91 -6.17
C LYS A 118 4.19 -14.40 -6.05
N ASP A 119 4.71 -15.11 -5.06
CA ASP A 119 4.60 -16.58 -5.01
C ASP A 119 3.17 -17.06 -4.69
N PRO A 120 2.60 -18.02 -5.44
CA PRO A 120 1.30 -18.61 -5.13
C PRO A 120 1.16 -19.11 -3.69
N VAL A 121 2.22 -19.67 -3.09
CA VAL A 121 2.19 -20.20 -1.71
C VAL A 121 1.97 -19.09 -0.68
N THR A 122 2.37 -17.85 -0.99
CA THR A 122 2.16 -16.69 -0.10
C THR A 122 0.85 -15.95 -0.39
N SER A 123 0.02 -16.41 -1.32
CA SER A 123 -1.28 -15.80 -1.66
C SER A 123 -2.20 -15.57 -0.44
N PRO A 124 -2.25 -16.44 0.60
CA PRO A 124 -3.07 -16.17 1.78
C PRO A 124 -2.73 -14.86 2.49
N LEU A 125 -1.46 -14.41 2.43
CA LEU A 125 -1.04 -13.12 3.01
C LEU A 125 -1.57 -11.93 2.20
N ARG A 126 -1.78 -12.12 0.89
CA ARG A 126 -2.15 -11.07 -0.07
C ARG A 126 -3.64 -11.02 -0.37
N ALA A 127 -4.34 -12.16 -0.30
CA ALA A 127 -5.76 -12.30 -0.61
C ALA A 127 -6.69 -11.26 0.06
N PRO A 128 -6.46 -10.81 1.31
CA PRO A 128 -7.29 -9.76 1.93
C PRO A 128 -7.13 -8.37 1.30
N PHE A 129 -6.00 -8.12 0.62
CA PHE A 129 -5.58 -6.83 0.10
C PHE A 129 -5.60 -6.76 -1.42
N THR A 130 -5.62 -7.91 -2.10
CA THR A 130 -5.46 -7.99 -3.56
C THR A 130 -6.60 -8.75 -4.24
N ARG A 131 -6.67 -8.62 -5.57
CA ARG A 131 -7.48 -9.44 -6.48
C ARG A 131 -6.56 -10.16 -7.44
N PHE A 132 -6.76 -11.47 -7.57
CA PHE A 132 -6.03 -12.31 -8.52
C PHE A 132 -6.30 -11.91 -9.96
N ARG A 133 -5.25 -11.80 -10.78
CA ARG A 133 -5.31 -11.43 -12.20
C ARG A 133 -4.59 -12.41 -13.13
N GLY A 134 -4.23 -13.60 -12.64
CA GLY A 134 -3.55 -14.63 -13.42
C GLY A 134 -2.08 -14.78 -13.02
N THR A 135 -1.27 -15.27 -13.94
CA THR A 135 0.18 -15.47 -13.74
C THR A 135 0.98 -14.34 -14.37
N ALA A 136 2.06 -13.93 -13.69
CA ALA A 136 2.99 -12.90 -14.17
C ALA A 136 4.32 -13.50 -14.68
N GLY A 137 4.56 -14.79 -14.43
CA GLY A 137 5.77 -15.50 -14.80
C GLY A 137 5.78 -16.92 -14.22
N PRO A 138 6.86 -17.68 -14.43
CA PRO A 138 7.02 -18.99 -13.82
C PRO A 138 6.93 -18.89 -12.29
N ALA A 139 5.96 -19.60 -11.69
CA ALA A 139 5.68 -19.56 -10.26
C ALA A 139 5.40 -18.15 -9.68
N GLU A 140 4.87 -17.23 -10.49
CA GLU A 140 4.53 -15.86 -10.06
C GLU A 140 3.11 -15.46 -10.44
N LEU A 141 2.43 -14.82 -9.51
CA LEU A 141 1.08 -14.31 -9.69
C LEU A 141 1.06 -12.83 -10.07
N ALA A 142 0.13 -12.49 -10.95
CA ALA A 142 -0.32 -11.13 -11.20
C ALA A 142 -1.50 -10.84 -10.27
N GLU A 143 -1.39 -9.77 -9.48
CA GLU A 143 -2.44 -9.35 -8.55
C GLU A 143 -2.58 -7.84 -8.57
N GLU A 144 -3.83 -7.37 -8.46
CA GLU A 144 -4.17 -5.96 -8.36
C GLU A 144 -4.56 -5.59 -6.92
N VAL A 145 -4.12 -4.42 -6.47
CA VAL A 145 -4.44 -3.92 -5.13
C VAL A 145 -5.90 -3.49 -5.05
N ARG A 146 -6.54 -3.78 -3.92
CA ARG A 146 -7.88 -3.28 -3.62
C ARG A 146 -7.81 -1.81 -3.19
N GLU A 147 -8.56 -0.95 -3.88
CA GLU A 147 -8.61 0.51 -3.62
C GLU A 147 -9.31 0.88 -2.30
N HIS A 148 -10.23 0.02 -1.83
CA HIS A 148 -11.03 0.30 -0.64
C HIS A 148 -11.02 -0.85 0.37
N PRO A 149 -10.94 -0.53 1.68
CA PRO A 149 -10.72 0.79 2.29
C PRO A 149 -9.26 1.30 2.17
N PRO A 150 -8.98 2.62 2.30
CA PRO A 150 -7.65 3.21 2.06
C PRO A 150 -6.50 2.59 2.86
N ALA A 151 -6.78 2.14 4.09
CA ALA A 151 -5.77 1.46 4.93
C ALA A 151 -5.31 0.13 4.33
N ARG A 152 -6.17 -0.58 3.58
CA ARG A 152 -5.81 -1.81 2.88
C ARG A 152 -5.03 -1.55 1.60
N HIS A 153 -5.16 -0.36 1.01
CA HIS A 153 -4.49 -0.01 -0.23
C HIS A 153 -2.97 0.03 -0.06
N SER A 154 -2.44 0.83 0.88
CA SER A 154 -0.98 0.92 1.05
C SER A 154 -0.34 -0.38 1.52
N VAL A 155 -1.06 -1.20 2.31
CA VAL A 155 -0.60 -2.55 2.67
C VAL A 155 -0.58 -3.46 1.45
N GLY A 156 -1.62 -3.40 0.61
CA GLY A 156 -1.66 -4.12 -0.65
C GLY A 156 -0.51 -3.73 -1.57
N GLU A 157 -0.26 -2.43 -1.77
CA GLU A 157 0.86 -1.94 -2.58
C GLU A 157 2.21 -2.43 -2.06
N LEU A 158 2.41 -2.42 -0.74
CA LEU A 158 3.62 -2.98 -0.13
C LEU A 158 3.75 -4.47 -0.45
N LEU A 159 2.69 -5.24 -0.23
CA LEU A 159 2.65 -6.70 -0.40
C LEU A 159 2.57 -7.16 -1.86
N THR A 160 2.36 -6.28 -2.83
CA THR A 160 2.41 -6.62 -4.27
C THR A 160 3.63 -6.06 -4.98
N CYS A 161 4.31 -5.06 -4.38
CA CYS A 161 5.49 -4.44 -4.96
C CYS A 161 6.78 -5.06 -4.39
N PRO A 162 7.55 -5.83 -5.19
CA PRO A 162 8.78 -6.47 -4.73
C PRO A 162 9.82 -5.43 -4.29
N PHE A 163 9.89 -4.26 -4.92
CA PHE A 163 10.82 -3.20 -4.54
C PHE A 163 10.49 -2.60 -3.18
N CYS A 164 9.20 -2.33 -2.92
CA CYS A 164 8.76 -1.82 -1.63
C CYS A 164 9.06 -2.85 -0.53
N THR A 165 8.67 -4.12 -0.73
CA THR A 165 8.97 -5.19 0.23
C THR A 165 10.48 -5.40 0.42
N ALA A 166 11.28 -5.28 -0.64
CA ALA A 166 12.73 -5.43 -0.58
C ALA A 166 13.37 -4.42 0.40
N GLN A 167 12.86 -3.19 0.49
CA GLN A 167 13.36 -2.20 1.46
C GLN A 167 13.22 -2.70 2.91
N TRP A 168 12.10 -3.33 3.26
CA TRP A 168 11.86 -3.87 4.60
C TRP A 168 12.73 -5.11 4.86
N MET A 169 12.85 -6.00 3.88
CA MET A 169 13.67 -7.21 3.99
C MET A 169 15.15 -6.87 4.12
N ALA A 170 15.66 -5.94 3.31
CA ALA A 170 17.04 -5.45 3.39
C ALA A 170 17.33 -4.85 4.77
N THR A 171 16.42 -4.03 5.29
CA THR A 171 16.53 -3.46 6.64
C THR A 171 16.64 -4.56 7.68
N GLY A 172 15.76 -5.56 7.63
CA GLY A 172 15.81 -6.72 8.53
C GLY A 172 17.13 -7.49 8.46
N PHE A 173 17.63 -7.78 7.27
CA PHE A 173 18.91 -8.47 7.10
C PHE A 173 20.10 -7.64 7.58
N VAL A 174 20.19 -6.36 7.23
CA VAL A 174 21.33 -5.50 7.61
C VAL A 174 21.37 -5.30 9.13
N PHE A 175 20.23 -4.99 9.77
CA PHE A 175 20.17 -4.91 11.23
C PHE A 175 20.41 -6.27 11.89
N GLY A 176 19.90 -7.35 11.30
CA GLY A 176 20.14 -8.71 11.75
C GLY A 176 21.63 -9.08 11.71
N LEU A 177 22.38 -8.64 10.70
CA LEU A 177 23.83 -8.85 10.64
C LEU A 177 24.58 -8.13 11.77
N VAL A 178 24.02 -7.07 12.34
CA VAL A 178 24.62 -6.32 13.46
C VAL A 178 24.25 -6.94 14.80
N VAL A 179 22.98 -7.27 15.01
CA VAL A 179 22.48 -7.73 16.33
C VAL A 179 22.59 -9.25 16.50
N ALA A 180 22.42 -10.01 15.42
CA ALA A 180 22.42 -11.47 15.43
C ALA A 180 23.02 -12.06 14.13
N PRO A 181 24.35 -11.97 13.92
CA PRO A 181 24.96 -12.26 12.63
C PRO A 181 24.78 -13.72 12.16
N ARG A 182 24.96 -14.69 13.06
CA ARG A 182 24.88 -16.12 12.73
C ARG A 182 23.49 -16.56 12.23
N PRO A 183 22.39 -16.32 12.95
CA PRO A 183 21.06 -16.70 12.47
C PRO A 183 20.68 -15.92 11.20
N THR A 184 21.10 -14.65 11.08
CA THR A 184 20.82 -13.85 9.88
C THR A 184 21.51 -14.42 8.64
N ARG A 185 22.78 -14.81 8.74
CA ARG A 185 23.51 -15.49 7.66
C ARG A 185 22.89 -16.83 7.30
N LEU A 186 22.42 -17.59 8.27
CA LEU A 186 21.72 -18.86 8.03
C LEU A 186 20.43 -18.63 7.24
N ALA A 187 19.59 -17.69 7.67
CA ALA A 187 18.35 -17.36 6.97
C ALA A 187 18.60 -16.82 5.55
N ALA A 188 19.55 -15.91 5.38
CA ALA A 188 19.90 -15.35 4.07
C ALA A 188 20.48 -16.42 3.11
N SER A 189 21.24 -17.38 3.65
CA SER A 189 21.76 -18.52 2.87
C SER A 189 20.64 -19.37 2.29
N VAL A 190 19.55 -19.62 3.02
CA VAL A 190 18.41 -20.39 2.49
C VAL A 190 17.85 -19.74 1.23
N PHE A 191 17.54 -18.44 1.26
CA PHE A 191 16.99 -17.73 0.10
C PHE A 191 17.99 -17.62 -1.06
N THR A 192 19.28 -17.49 -0.74
CA THR A 192 20.34 -17.45 -1.76
C THR A 192 20.48 -18.80 -2.48
N VAL A 193 20.46 -19.91 -1.74
CA VAL A 193 20.50 -21.26 -2.31
C VAL A 193 19.27 -21.53 -3.18
N VAL A 194 18.07 -21.11 -2.73
CA VAL A 194 16.85 -21.22 -3.56
C VAL A 194 16.99 -20.41 -4.86
N THR A 195 17.59 -19.22 -4.81
CA THR A 195 17.86 -18.44 -6.03
C THR A 195 18.75 -19.19 -7.00
N GLY A 196 19.82 -19.84 -6.50
CA GLY A 196 20.67 -20.71 -7.32
C GLY A 196 19.91 -21.89 -7.92
N SER A 197 19.04 -22.53 -7.14
CA SER A 197 18.16 -23.61 -7.61
C SER A 197 17.24 -23.15 -8.75
N ASP A 198 16.60 -22.00 -8.61
CA ASP A 198 15.70 -21.47 -9.64
C ASP A 198 16.44 -21.17 -10.95
N LEU A 199 17.65 -20.61 -10.86
CA LEU A 199 18.49 -20.36 -12.03
C LEU A 199 18.83 -21.67 -12.75
N LEU A 200 19.16 -22.72 -12.00
CA LEU A 200 19.42 -24.05 -12.57
C LEU A 200 18.17 -24.61 -13.28
N GLN A 201 16.98 -24.45 -12.69
CA GLN A 201 15.72 -24.86 -13.33
C GLN A 201 15.47 -24.09 -14.64
N LEU A 202 15.72 -22.77 -14.66
CA LEU A 202 15.59 -21.96 -15.87
C LEU A 202 16.60 -22.36 -16.95
N VAL A 203 17.85 -22.61 -16.58
CA VAL A 203 18.88 -23.10 -17.52
C VAL A 203 18.47 -24.45 -18.11
N TYR A 204 17.98 -25.38 -17.28
CA TYR A 204 17.51 -26.69 -17.72
C TYR A 204 16.33 -26.57 -18.70
N ALA A 205 15.31 -25.77 -18.37
CA ALA A 205 14.16 -25.54 -19.24
C ALA A 205 14.58 -24.94 -20.60
N ASN A 206 15.52 -23.98 -20.59
CA ASN A 206 16.06 -23.41 -21.82
C ASN A 206 16.82 -24.45 -22.66
N ALA A 207 17.60 -25.33 -22.03
CA ALA A 207 18.32 -26.40 -22.72
C ALA A 207 17.34 -27.39 -23.39
N GLN A 208 16.27 -27.79 -22.69
CA GLN A 208 15.24 -28.66 -23.25
C GLN A 208 14.53 -28.04 -24.46
N GLN A 209 14.14 -26.76 -24.37
CA GLN A 209 13.49 -26.06 -25.48
C GLN A 209 14.38 -25.97 -26.73
N ARG A 210 15.70 -25.89 -26.57
CA ARG A 210 16.63 -25.89 -27.70
C ARG A 210 16.76 -27.27 -28.33
N ALA A 211 16.76 -28.33 -27.51
CA ALA A 211 16.86 -29.70 -27.99
C ALA A 211 15.61 -30.18 -28.74
N THR A 212 14.42 -29.68 -28.40
CA THR A 212 13.15 -30.08 -29.04
C THR A 212 12.75 -29.21 -30.24
N ARG A 213 13.43 -28.09 -30.46
CA ARG A 213 13.21 -27.19 -31.61
C ARG A 213 14.10 -27.51 -32.82
N GLY A 214 15.09 -28.39 -32.67
CA GLY A 214 15.94 -28.89 -33.76
C GLY A 214 15.45 -30.24 -34.26
#